data_AF-A0A6C0HYM0-F1
#
_entry.id   AF-A0A6C0HYM0-F1
#
_cell.length_a   1.000
_cell.length_b   1.000
_cell.length_c   1.000
_cell.angle_alpha   90.00
_cell.angle_beta   90.00
_cell.angle_gamma   90.00
#
_symmetry.space_group_name_H-M   'P 1'
#
loop_
_entity.id
_entity.type
_entity.pdbx_description
1 polymer ?
#
loop_
_entity_poly.entity_id
_entity_poly.type
_entity_poly.pdbx_seq_one_letter_code
_entity_poly.pdbx_strand_id
1 'polypeptide(L)' 'MTEVGCNFDEIGLKIPELIYSYPSELQKRVFHYLSQLGENERKAYSIAQGHLGTSFNIVRSTGYVEWTKKNK' A
#
# COMPACT_ATOMS: atom_id res chain seq x y z
N MET A 1 -3.60 22.90 8.82
CA MET A 1 -3.16 21.85 7.88
C MET A 1 -3.20 20.54 8.63
N THR A 2 -4.18 19.70 8.38
CA THR A 2 -4.33 18.42 9.08
C THR A 2 -3.19 17.50 8.68
N GLU A 3 -2.34 17.16 9.65
CA GLU A 3 -1.40 16.04 9.54
C GLU A 3 -2.23 14.79 9.27
N VAL A 4 -2.26 14.34 8.02
CA VAL A 4 -2.75 12.99 7.70
C VAL A 4 -1.67 12.03 8.19
N GLY A 5 -1.77 11.64 9.47
CA GLY A 5 -1.08 10.49 9.99
C GLY A 5 -1.57 9.26 9.23
N CYS A 6 -0.66 8.52 8.61
CA CYS A 6 -1.01 7.29 7.90
C CYS A 6 -1.43 6.22 8.92
N ASN A 7 -2.74 6.06 9.14
CA ASN A 7 -3.24 5.03 10.06
C ASN A 7 -3.56 3.73 9.30
N PHE A 8 -2.51 2.97 9.02
CA PHE A 8 -2.58 1.69 8.31
C PHE A 8 -3.51 0.65 8.96
N ASP A 9 -3.79 0.78 10.27
CA ASP A 9 -4.66 -0.13 11.02
C ASP A 9 -6.13 -0.05 10.54
N GLU A 10 -6.57 1.12 10.07
CA GLU A 10 -7.95 1.35 9.63
C GLU A 10 -8.27 0.74 8.25
N ILE A 11 -7.24 0.31 7.49
CA ILE A 11 -7.42 -0.19 6.13
C ILE A 11 -7.99 -1.62 6.12
N GLY A 12 -7.85 -2.36 7.23
CA GLY A 12 -8.29 -3.75 7.33
C GLY A 12 -7.49 -4.71 6.43
N LEU A 13 -6.23 -4.35 6.13
CA LEU A 13 -5.28 -5.17 5.39
C LEU A 13 -4.04 -5.42 6.24
N LYS A 14 -3.41 -6.59 6.08
CA LYS A 14 -2.12 -6.86 6.73
C LYS A 14 -1.05 -6.01 6.07
N ILE A 15 -0.39 -5.13 6.82
CA ILE A 15 0.62 -4.23 6.25
C ILE A 15 2.03 -4.81 6.47
N PRO A 16 2.84 -4.98 5.40
CA PRO A 16 4.24 -5.38 5.52
C PRO A 16 5.07 -4.39 6.34
N GLU A 17 5.95 -4.90 7.21
CA GLU A 17 6.84 -4.09 8.05
C GLU A 17 7.75 -3.15 7.23
N LEU A 18 8.11 -3.56 6.01
CA LEU A 18 8.90 -2.77 5.07
C LEU A 18 8.31 -1.37 4.83
N ILE A 19 6.98 -1.21 4.89
CA ILE A 19 6.31 0.06 4.64
C ILE A 19 6.66 1.10 5.71
N TYR A 20 6.82 0.69 6.97
CA TYR A 20 7.17 1.61 8.07
C TYR A 20 8.61 2.13 7.97
N SER A 21 9.46 1.46 7.18
CA SER A 21 10.83 1.94 6.88
C SER A 21 10.87 2.98 5.75
N TYR A 22 9.76 3.23 5.05
CA TYR A 22 9.72 4.19 3.96
C TYR A 22 9.74 5.64 4.47
N PRO A 23 10.19 6.62 3.65
CA PRO A 23 10.02 8.02 3.97
C PRO A 23 8.53 8.38 4.08
N SER A 24 8.19 9.35 4.93
CA SER A 24 6.80 9.70 5.29
C SER A 24 5.92 9.99 4.06
N GLU A 25 6.47 10.64 3.04
CA GLU A 25 5.74 10.92 1.79
C GLU A 25 5.38 9.65 1.01
N LEU A 26 6.27 8.64 1.03
CA LEU A 26 6.00 7.36 0.39
C LEU A 26 5.00 6.54 1.20
N GLN A 27 5.06 6.59 2.53
CA GLN A 27 4.04 5.99 3.40
C GLN A 27 2.65 6.57 3.10
N LYS A 28 2.52 7.90 2.96
CA LYS A 28 1.26 8.57 2.58
C LYS A 28 0.72 8.09 1.25
N ARG A 29 1.57 7.97 0.23
CA ARG A 29 1.15 7.48 -1.09
C ARG A 29 0.70 6.01 -1.04
N VAL A 30 1.44 5.18 -0.31
CA VAL A 30 1.08 3.77 -0.10
C VAL A 30 -0.25 3.66 0.65
N PHE A 31 -0.45 4.46 1.71
CA PHE A 31 -1.71 4.53 2.44
C PHE A 31 -2.87 4.92 1.51
N HIS A 32 -2.71 6.01 0.75
CA HIS A 32 -3.75 6.48 -0.17
C HIS A 32 -4.09 5.43 -1.24
N TYR A 33 -3.08 4.78 -1.82
CA TYR A 33 -3.28 3.69 -2.77
C TYR A 33 -4.08 2.53 -2.14
N LEU A 34 -3.66 2.06 -0.97
CA LEU A 34 -4.32 0.95 -0.27
C LEU A 34 -5.76 1.28 0.12
N SER A 35 -6.03 2.51 0.55
CA SER A 35 -7.36 2.99 0.92
C SER A 35 -8.33 3.07 -0.27
N GLN A 36 -7.82 3.18 -1.50
CA GLN A 36 -8.62 3.23 -2.72
C GLN A 36 -8.89 1.85 -3.33
N LEU A 37 -8.25 0.78 -2.84
CA LEU A 37 -8.41 -0.55 -3.40
C LEU A 37 -9.84 -1.08 -3.22
N GLY A 38 -10.44 -1.50 -4.33
CA GLY A 38 -11.69 -2.26 -4.33
C GLY A 38 -11.52 -3.69 -3.84
N GLU A 39 -12.62 -4.43 -3.74
CA GLU A 39 -12.63 -5.80 -3.19
C GLU A 39 -11.69 -6.76 -3.93
N ASN A 40 -11.68 -6.71 -5.27
CA ASN A 40 -10.84 -7.58 -6.09
C ASN A 40 -9.35 -7.25 -5.94
N GLU A 41 -9.01 -5.97 -5.86
CA GLU A 41 -7.63 -5.51 -5.69
C GLU A 41 -7.11 -5.84 -4.29
N ARG A 42 -7.95 -5.72 -3.26
CA ARG A 42 -7.64 -6.15 -1.89
C ARG A 42 -7.35 -7.65 -1.80
N LYS A 43 -8.12 -8.49 -2.51
CA LYS A 43 -7.87 -9.93 -2.60
C LYS A 43 -6.54 -10.22 -3.32
N ALA A 44 -6.31 -9.59 -4.47
CA ALA A 44 -5.06 -9.74 -5.22
C ALA A 44 -3.83 -9.31 -4.41
N TYR A 45 -3.94 -8.19 -3.70
CA TYR A 45 -2.92 -7.72 -2.76
C TYR A 45 -2.62 -8.76 -1.69
N SER A 46 -3.65 -9.29 -1.03
CA SER A 46 -3.49 -10.27 0.05
C SER A 46 -2.86 -11.57 -0.43
N ILE A 47 -3.22 -12.02 -1.64
CA ILE A 47 -2.61 -13.21 -2.27
C ILE A 47 -1.13 -12.95 -2.58
N ALA A 48 -0.81 -11.82 -3.21
CA ALA A 48 0.57 -11.47 -3.57
C ALA A 48 1.45 -11.31 -2.32
N GLN A 49 0.93 -10.64 -1.29
CA GLN A 49 1.61 -10.50 0.00
C GLN A 49 1.78 -11.85 0.69
N GLY A 50 0.76 -12.71 0.70
CA GLY A 50 0.84 -14.05 1.28
C GLY A 50 1.86 -14.93 0.57
N HIS A 51 1.96 -14.82 -0.77
CA HIS A 51 2.90 -15.60 -1.57
C HIS A 51 4.35 -15.11 -1.44
N LEU A 52 4.55 -13.79 -1.41
CA LEU A 52 5.89 -13.17 -1.38
C LEU A 52 6.40 -12.92 0.04
N GLY A 53 5.53 -12.94 1.05
CA GLY A 53 5.87 -12.77 2.45
C GLY A 53 6.71 -11.52 2.71
N THR A 54 7.90 -11.70 3.30
CA THR A 54 8.84 -10.61 3.62
C THR A 54 9.48 -9.98 2.39
N SER A 55 9.45 -10.66 1.24
CA SER A 55 9.96 -10.12 -0.03
C SER A 55 8.91 -9.29 -0.78
N PHE A 56 7.68 -9.21 -0.26
CA PHE A 56 6.64 -8.39 -0.86
C PHE A 56 6.98 -6.91 -0.76
N ASN A 57 7.12 -6.26 -1.92
CA ASN A 57 7.37 -4.83 -2.02
C ASN A 57 6.24 -4.15 -2.80
N ILE A 58 5.36 -3.45 -2.07
CA ILE A 58 4.20 -2.79 -2.67
C ILE A 58 4.58 -1.74 -3.71
N VAL A 59 5.67 -0.99 -3.49
CA VAL A 59 6.05 0.11 -4.40
C VAL A 59 6.62 -0.39 -5.73
N ARG A 60 6.98 -1.67 -5.79
CA ARG A 60 7.40 -2.36 -7.03
C ARG A 60 6.27 -3.18 -7.67
N SER A 61 5.10 -3.27 -7.02
CA SER A 61 3.97 -4.00 -7.58
C SER A 61 3.39 -3.29 -8.80
N THR A 62 2.95 -4.06 -9.78
CA THR A 62 2.32 -3.51 -11.00
C THR A 62 1.14 -2.60 -10.66
N GLY A 63 0.29 -3.00 -9.70
CA GLY A 63 -0.87 -2.22 -9.27
C GLY A 63 -0.49 -0.82 -8.76
N TYR A 64 0.51 -0.73 -7.90
CA TYR A 64 0.98 0.56 -7.38
C TYR A 64 1.64 1.41 -8.48
N VAL A 65 2.50 0.82 -9.32
CA VAL A 65 3.16 1.54 -10.42
C VAL A 65 2.13 2.13 -11.38
N GLU A 66 1.12 1.36 -11.79
CA GLU A 66 0.06 1.85 -12.67
C GLU A 66 -0.79 2.94 -12.00
N TRP A 67 -1.08 2.79 -10.71
CA TRP A 67 -1.78 3.82 -9.94
C TRP A 67 -0.97 5.14 -9.87
N THR A 68 0.34 5.06 -9.63
CA THR A 68 1.19 6.27 -9.58
C THR A 68 1.24 7.00 -10.92
N LYS A 69 1.14 6.30 -12.05
CA LYS A 69 1.08 6.93 -13.38
C LYS A 69 -0.22 7.72 -13.58
N LYS A 70 -1.33 7.27 -12.99
CA LYS A 70 -2.64 7.93 -13.09
C LYS A 70 -2.82 9.09 -12.10
N ASN A 71 -2.08 9.07 -11.00
CA ASN A 71 -2.18 10.05 -9.90
C ASN A 71 -0.89 10.88 -9.78
N LYS A 72 -0.28 11.20 -10.92
CA LYS A 72 0.95 11.99 -11.00
C LYS A 72 0.66 13.47 -11.13
#